data_AF-A0A9P9N9L9-F1
#
_entry.id   AF-A0A9P9N9L9-F1
#
_cell.length_a   1.000
_cell.length_b   1.000
_cell.length_c   1.000
_cell.angle_alpha   90.00
_cell.angle_beta   90.00
_cell.angle_gamma   90.00
#
_symmetry.space_group_name_H-M   'P 1'
#
loop_
_entity.id
_entity.type
_entity.pdbx_description
1 polymer ?
#
loop_
_entity_poly.entity_id
_entity_poly.type
_entity_poly.pdbx_seq_one_letter_code
_entity_poly.pdbx_strand_id
1 'polypeptide(L)'
;MRFSTIAMLFAATVLGAPTESVFASGSIMRGEIDQGDGFYLATLNNETGIYDVKFTPLTDLEARAPVGDITPVNRGNLRKRATTCSGRRSINLGNLDEANRRLAQNAHNQGWYEKNAHGWVDLEGETSFFCNYQGNFLTYQLIIDMHTVVSHYCGQDGYGYDRRTNGGGANDLVVGRTWRGDSGCRQKAVGSGWFDRRELENMVCTMI
;
A
#
# COMPACT_ATOMS: atom_id res chain seq x y z
N MET A 1 -19.62 -33.83 -58.44
CA MET A 1 -19.99 -33.00 -57.28
C MET A 1 -19.09 -33.41 -56.11
N ARG A 2 -18.13 -32.56 -55.71
CA ARG A 2 -17.25 -32.81 -54.57
C ARG A 2 -17.51 -31.70 -53.56
N PHE A 3 -18.07 -32.05 -52.40
CA PHE A 3 -18.17 -31.17 -51.25
C PHE A 3 -16.99 -31.48 -50.33
N SER A 4 -16.21 -30.46 -49.94
CA SER A 4 -15.13 -30.59 -48.98
C SER A 4 -15.33 -29.56 -47.87
N THR A 5 -15.37 -30.08 -46.65
CA THR A 5 -15.87 -29.48 -45.42
C THR A 5 -14.85 -28.52 -44.83
N ILE A 6 -15.25 -27.28 -44.54
CA ILE A 6 -14.43 -26.29 -43.82
C ILE A 6 -14.64 -26.53 -42.32
N ALA A 7 -13.57 -26.92 -41.62
CA ALA A 7 -13.54 -26.98 -40.16
C ALA A 7 -13.17 -25.59 -39.62
N MET A 8 -14.08 -24.95 -38.88
CA MET A 8 -13.79 -23.74 -38.11
C MET A 8 -13.27 -24.14 -36.72
N LEU A 9 -12.03 -23.76 -36.39
CA LEU A 9 -11.54 -23.73 -35.02
C LEU A 9 -12.13 -22.50 -34.31
N PHE A 10 -12.92 -22.73 -33.26
CA PHE A 10 -13.24 -21.69 -32.30
C PHE A 10 -12.10 -21.57 -31.29
N ALA A 11 -11.39 -20.43 -31.32
CA ALA A 11 -10.51 -20.04 -30.23
C ALA A 11 -11.38 -19.56 -29.06
N ALA A 12 -11.41 -20.33 -27.97
CA ALA A 12 -12.05 -19.91 -26.73
C ALA A 12 -11.11 -18.93 -26.01
N THR A 13 -11.45 -17.65 -26.01
CA THR A 13 -10.83 -16.66 -25.14
C THR A 13 -11.34 -16.88 -23.71
N VAL A 14 -10.48 -17.42 -22.86
CA VAL A 14 -10.74 -17.49 -21.42
C VAL A 14 -10.60 -16.08 -20.86
N LEU A 15 -11.72 -15.37 -20.71
CA LEU A 15 -11.82 -14.19 -19.87
C LEU A 15 -11.66 -14.66 -18.42
N GLY A 16 -10.44 -14.51 -17.88
CA GLY A 16 -10.20 -14.66 -16.44
C GLY A 16 -11.03 -13.62 -15.71
N ALA A 17 -12.10 -14.04 -15.05
CA ALA A 17 -12.82 -13.20 -14.10
C ALA A 17 -11.86 -12.81 -12.96
N PRO A 18 -11.95 -11.58 -12.42
CA PRO A 18 -11.17 -11.22 -11.25
C PRO A 18 -11.58 -12.13 -10.10
N THR A 19 -10.64 -12.92 -9.59
CA THR A 19 -10.80 -13.65 -8.34
C THR A 19 -10.91 -12.65 -7.21
N GLU A 20 -12.12 -12.47 -6.67
CA GLU A 20 -12.36 -11.77 -5.42
C GLU A 20 -11.67 -12.56 -4.29
N SER A 21 -10.59 -12.01 -3.77
CA SER A 21 -9.84 -12.59 -2.67
C SER A 21 -10.45 -12.15 -1.33
N VAL A 22 -11.06 -13.11 -0.64
CA VAL A 22 -11.68 -12.90 0.68
C VAL A 22 -10.64 -13.15 1.77
N PHE A 23 -10.23 -12.12 2.53
CA PHE A 23 -9.22 -12.26 3.58
C PHE A 23 -9.81 -12.21 5.00
N ALA A 24 -9.58 -13.29 5.75
CA ALA A 24 -9.74 -13.36 7.20
C ALA A 24 -8.37 -13.14 7.90
N SER A 25 -8.29 -12.15 8.79
CA SER A 25 -7.24 -11.98 9.82
C SER A 25 -5.76 -12.09 9.39
N GLY A 26 -5.40 -11.58 8.21
CA GLY A 26 -4.01 -11.44 7.73
C GLY A 26 -3.67 -10.00 7.30
N SER A 27 -2.38 -9.69 7.10
CA SER A 27 -1.96 -8.40 6.50
C SER A 27 -2.63 -8.24 5.14
N ILE A 28 -3.43 -7.18 4.97
CA ILE A 28 -4.24 -6.95 3.74
C ILE A 28 -3.34 -6.90 2.49
N MET A 29 -2.08 -6.46 2.65
CA MET A 29 -1.14 -6.32 1.54
C MET A 29 -0.58 -7.64 1.02
N ARG A 30 -0.41 -8.66 1.87
CA ARG A 30 0.44 -9.82 1.50
C ARG A 30 -0.24 -10.80 0.54
N GLY A 31 -1.57 -10.85 0.53
CA GLY A 31 -2.32 -11.76 -0.34
C GLY A 31 -2.58 -11.23 -1.76
N GLU A 32 -2.38 -9.93 -1.99
CA GLU A 32 -2.76 -9.27 -3.24
C GLU A 32 -1.60 -8.67 -4.03
N ILE A 33 -0.40 -8.58 -3.45
CA ILE A 33 0.82 -8.13 -4.16
C ILE A 33 1.16 -9.04 -5.36
N ASP A 34 0.57 -10.22 -5.47
CA ASP A 34 0.77 -11.12 -6.62
C ASP A 34 0.03 -10.69 -7.91
N GLN A 35 -0.71 -9.56 -7.92
CA GLN A 35 -1.29 -9.03 -9.17
C GLN A 35 -0.29 -8.21 -10.01
N GLY A 36 0.92 -7.95 -9.48
CA GLY A 36 2.02 -7.28 -10.16
C GLY A 36 2.20 -5.81 -9.77
N ASP A 37 3.07 -5.10 -10.49
CA ASP A 37 3.41 -3.71 -10.19
C ASP A 37 2.23 -2.77 -10.47
N GLY A 38 1.92 -1.91 -9.48
CA GLY A 38 0.81 -0.99 -9.59
C GLY A 38 0.33 -0.45 -8.25
N PHE A 39 -0.78 0.27 -8.29
CA PHE A 39 -1.44 0.85 -7.13
C PHE A 39 -2.64 -0.01 -6.73
N TYR A 40 -2.73 -0.29 -5.44
CA TYR A 40 -3.80 -1.03 -4.82
C TYR A 40 -4.48 -0.12 -3.81
N LEU A 41 -5.81 -0.13 -3.81
CA LEU A 41 -6.62 0.57 -2.84
C LEU A 41 -7.63 -0.40 -2.23
N ALA A 42 -7.46 -0.68 -0.95
CA ALA A 42 -8.36 -1.49 -0.16
C ALA A 42 -9.29 -0.59 0.67
N THR A 43 -10.59 -0.77 0.51
CA THR A 43 -11.62 -0.06 1.29
C THR A 43 -12.50 -1.06 2.02
N LEU A 44 -12.75 -0.83 3.31
CA LEU A 44 -13.64 -1.70 4.08
C LEU A 44 -15.09 -1.44 3.67
N ASN A 45 -15.76 -2.48 3.20
CA ASN A 45 -17.20 -2.46 3.00
C ASN A 45 -17.90 -2.58 4.37
N ASN A 46 -18.66 -1.56 4.75
CA ASN A 46 -19.29 -1.48 6.06
C ASN A 46 -20.48 -2.46 6.23
N GLU A 47 -21.03 -2.97 5.14
CA GLU A 47 -22.15 -3.93 5.17
C GLU A 47 -21.64 -5.37 5.36
N THR A 48 -20.56 -5.73 4.67
CA THR A 48 -20.00 -7.08 4.69
C THR A 48 -18.86 -7.25 5.70
N GLY A 49 -18.21 -6.15 6.09
CA GLY A 49 -16.98 -6.18 6.89
C GLY A 49 -15.76 -6.71 6.12
N ILE A 50 -15.87 -6.85 4.80
CA ILE A 50 -14.82 -7.35 3.91
C ILE A 50 -14.16 -6.17 3.20
N TYR A 51 -12.87 -6.32 2.87
CA TYR A 51 -12.15 -5.33 2.08
C TYR A 51 -12.40 -5.54 0.60
N ASP A 52 -12.88 -4.49 -0.07
CA ASP A 52 -12.93 -4.40 -1.52
C ASP A 52 -11.59 -3.78 -1.98
N VAL A 53 -10.86 -4.50 -2.83
CA VAL A 53 -9.55 -4.03 -3.31
C VAL A 53 -9.58 -3.74 -4.79
N LYS A 54 -9.22 -2.50 -5.12
CA LYS A 54 -9.07 -2.03 -6.49
C LYS A 54 -7.59 -1.97 -6.87
N PHE A 55 -7.23 -2.69 -7.92
CA PHE A 55 -5.92 -2.62 -8.54
C PHE A 55 -5.92 -1.66 -9.74
N THR A 56 -4.84 -0.89 -9.90
CA THR A 56 -4.55 -0.05 -11.05
C THR A 56 -3.11 -0.33 -11.50
N PRO A 57 -2.91 -0.93 -12.69
CA PRO A 57 -1.58 -1.34 -13.13
C PRO A 57 -0.67 -0.13 -13.36
N LEU A 58 0.64 -0.37 -13.24
CA LEU A 58 1.66 0.68 -13.34
C LEU A 58 1.57 1.51 -14.63
N THR A 59 1.23 0.88 -15.76
CA THR A 59 1.07 1.53 -17.08
C THR A 59 -0.01 2.62 -17.08
N ASP A 60 -1.05 2.45 -16.27
CA ASP A 60 -2.18 3.37 -16.21
C ASP A 60 -1.92 4.53 -15.24
N LEU A 61 -0.92 4.37 -14.36
CA LEU A 61 -0.47 5.40 -13.42
C LEU A 61 0.40 6.46 -14.11
N GLU A 62 1.18 6.08 -15.11
CA GLU A 62 2.12 6.98 -15.81
C GLU A 62 1.42 8.06 -16.63
N ALA A 63 0.19 7.81 -17.06
CA ALA A 63 -0.60 8.76 -17.85
C ALA A 63 -1.11 9.99 -17.06
N ARG A 64 -0.89 10.06 -15.74
CA ARG A 64 -1.61 10.98 -14.83
C ARG A 64 -0.74 11.95 -14.00
N ALA A 65 0.57 12.01 -14.19
CA ALA A 65 1.43 12.80 -13.29
C ALA A 65 1.78 14.21 -13.82
N PRO A 66 1.29 15.30 -13.21
CA PRO A 66 1.99 16.58 -13.21
C PRO A 66 3.04 16.60 -12.09
N VAL A 67 4.21 17.16 -12.39
CA VAL A 67 5.32 17.34 -11.43
C VAL A 67 4.94 18.48 -10.47
N GLY A 68 4.65 18.14 -9.22
CA GLY A 68 4.43 19.12 -8.16
C GLY A 68 5.75 19.47 -7.45
N ASP A 69 6.10 20.74 -7.40
CA ASP A 69 7.24 21.25 -6.63
C ASP A 69 7.03 21.00 -5.13
N ILE A 70 8.03 20.40 -4.50
CA ILE A 70 8.07 20.13 -3.06
C ILE A 70 8.37 21.46 -2.34
N THR A 71 7.40 22.01 -1.61
CA THR A 71 7.66 23.17 -0.74
C THR A 71 8.07 22.69 0.66
N PRO A 72 9.12 23.26 1.28
CA PRO A 72 9.54 22.87 2.62
C PRO A 72 8.50 23.31 3.64
N VAL A 73 7.90 22.38 4.40
CA VAL A 73 6.92 22.69 5.44
C VAL A 73 7.60 22.99 6.78
N ASN A 74 7.09 24.02 7.45
CA ASN A 74 7.61 24.61 8.68
C ASN A 74 7.52 23.64 9.88
N ARG A 75 8.66 23.43 10.57
CA ARG A 75 8.87 22.41 11.62
C ARG A 75 8.35 22.84 13.01
N GLY A 76 7.16 23.44 13.09
CA GLY A 76 6.55 23.85 14.35
C GLY A 76 5.58 22.82 14.90
N ASN A 77 5.81 22.34 16.13
CA ASN A 77 4.97 21.44 16.95
C ASN A 77 5.18 19.92 16.72
N LEU A 78 6.31 19.42 17.24
CA LEU A 78 6.61 18.00 17.41
C LEU A 78 5.78 17.40 18.56
N ARG A 79 4.57 16.90 18.26
CA ARG A 79 3.93 15.86 19.09
C ARG A 79 4.66 14.53 18.89
N LYS A 80 4.55 13.60 19.84
CA LYS A 80 5.22 12.28 19.86
C LYS A 80 4.93 11.50 18.59
N ARG A 81 5.80 11.62 17.58
CA ARG A 81 5.78 10.85 16.33
C ARG A 81 6.29 9.45 16.66
N ALA A 82 5.53 8.43 16.31
CA ALA A 82 5.98 7.05 16.43
C ALA A 82 6.53 6.62 15.07
N THR A 83 7.70 7.15 14.71
CA THR A 83 8.46 6.61 13.58
C THR A 83 9.09 5.32 14.04
N THR A 84 8.91 4.27 13.25
CA THR A 84 9.43 2.96 13.60
C THR A 84 10.15 2.35 12.43
N CYS A 85 11.29 1.72 12.69
CA CYS A 85 12.17 1.17 11.66
C CYS A 85 12.22 -0.35 11.76
N SER A 86 12.23 -1.01 10.61
CA SER A 86 12.32 -2.47 10.52
C SER A 86 13.71 -3.03 10.81
N GLY A 87 14.75 -2.20 10.68
CA GLY A 87 16.15 -2.63 10.60
C GLY A 87 16.57 -3.17 9.22
N ARG A 88 15.62 -3.40 8.31
CA ARG A 88 15.84 -3.81 6.92
C ARG A 88 15.90 -2.63 5.98
N ARG A 89 16.46 -2.87 4.80
CA ARG A 89 16.77 -1.85 3.79
C ARG A 89 16.42 -2.35 2.40
N SER A 90 16.08 -1.40 1.54
CA SER A 90 15.93 -1.60 0.11
C SER A 90 17.29 -1.83 -0.54
N ILE A 91 17.29 -2.71 -1.54
CA ILE A 91 18.43 -2.95 -2.42
C ILE A 91 18.40 -2.05 -3.66
N ASN A 92 17.25 -1.42 -3.94
CA ASN A 92 17.04 -0.51 -5.06
C ASN A 92 16.30 0.75 -4.61
N LEU A 93 17.07 1.74 -4.17
CA LEU A 93 16.54 3.03 -3.72
C LEU A 93 15.75 3.76 -4.81
N GLY A 94 16.11 3.58 -6.09
CA GLY A 94 15.38 4.21 -7.20
C GLY A 94 13.93 3.74 -7.30
N ASN A 95 13.70 2.43 -7.18
CA ASN A 95 12.36 1.85 -7.18
C ASN A 95 11.59 2.23 -5.91
N LEU A 96 12.26 2.24 -4.75
CA LEU A 96 11.63 2.67 -3.49
C LEU A 96 11.16 4.12 -3.56
N ASP A 97 12.00 5.03 -4.07
CA ASP A 97 11.65 6.44 -4.24
C ASP A 97 10.52 6.63 -5.25
N GLU A 98 10.54 5.87 -6.34
CA GLU A 98 9.46 5.90 -7.33
C GLU A 98 8.14 5.38 -6.75
N ALA A 99 8.15 4.29 -5.99
CA ALA A 99 6.97 3.78 -5.29
C ALA A 99 6.40 4.84 -4.32
N ASN A 100 7.27 5.53 -3.56
CA ASN A 100 6.85 6.61 -2.65
C ASN A 100 6.20 7.78 -3.40
N ARG A 101 6.79 8.22 -4.52
CA ARG A 101 6.23 9.30 -5.35
C ARG A 101 4.88 8.90 -5.94
N ARG A 102 4.77 7.68 -6.48
CA ARG A 102 3.51 7.17 -7.07
C ARG A 102 2.42 7.04 -6.03
N LEU A 103 2.74 6.56 -4.82
CA LEU A 103 1.77 6.50 -3.72
C LEU A 103 1.25 7.91 -3.40
N ALA A 104 2.16 8.86 -3.21
CA ALA A 104 1.80 10.25 -2.89
C ALA A 104 0.94 10.90 -3.98
N GLN A 105 1.26 10.67 -5.26
CA GLN A 105 0.49 11.20 -6.38
C GLN A 105 -0.92 10.59 -6.45
N ASN A 106 -1.04 9.27 -6.31
CA ASN A 106 -2.34 8.60 -6.33
C ASN A 106 -3.22 9.02 -5.15
N ALA A 107 -2.64 9.09 -3.96
CA ALA A 107 -3.31 9.58 -2.77
C ALA A 107 -3.80 11.03 -2.98
N HIS A 108 -2.94 11.91 -3.52
CA HIS A 108 -3.30 13.29 -3.80
C HIS A 108 -4.45 13.43 -4.80
N ASN A 109 -4.40 12.67 -5.90
CA ASN A 109 -5.39 12.74 -6.97
C ASN A 109 -6.80 12.36 -6.50
N GLN A 110 -6.91 11.46 -5.52
CA GLN A 110 -8.18 11.11 -4.90
C GLN A 110 -8.57 12.07 -3.76
N GLY A 111 -7.59 12.56 -3.00
CA GLY A 111 -7.79 13.51 -1.91
C GLY A 111 -8.35 12.84 -0.65
N TRP A 112 -9.67 12.78 -0.51
CA TRP A 112 -10.30 12.25 0.70
C TRP A 112 -10.36 10.72 0.71
N TYR A 113 -9.93 10.14 1.82
CA TYR A 113 -10.04 8.71 2.10
C TYR A 113 -10.76 8.48 3.43
N GLU A 114 -11.72 7.57 3.40
CA GLU A 114 -12.47 7.20 4.60
C GLU A 114 -11.63 6.42 5.60
N LYS A 115 -12.15 6.31 6.82
CA LYS A 115 -11.60 5.41 7.84
C LYS A 115 -11.47 3.99 7.27
N ASN A 116 -10.37 3.32 7.60
CA ASN A 116 -10.02 1.98 7.16
C ASN A 116 -9.65 1.85 5.68
N ALA A 117 -9.55 2.95 4.92
CA ALA A 117 -8.99 2.89 3.57
C ALA A 117 -7.46 2.76 3.62
N HIS A 118 -6.91 1.78 2.91
CA HIS A 118 -5.48 1.51 2.83
C HIS A 118 -5.04 1.51 1.38
N GLY A 119 -3.92 2.13 1.08
CA GLY A 119 -3.38 2.14 -0.27
C GLY A 119 -1.92 1.75 -0.28
N TRP A 120 -1.49 1.04 -1.31
CA TRP A 120 -0.07 0.74 -1.52
C TRP A 120 0.29 0.74 -2.99
N VAL A 121 1.52 1.11 -3.27
CA VAL A 121 2.16 0.91 -4.56
C VAL A 121 3.20 -0.18 -4.39
N ASP A 122 3.16 -1.19 -5.25
CA ASP A 122 4.24 -2.17 -5.38
C ASP A 122 4.98 -1.92 -6.70
N LEU A 123 6.31 -1.93 -6.64
CA LEU A 123 7.19 -1.74 -7.78
C LEU A 123 8.43 -2.62 -7.63
N GLU A 124 8.50 -3.70 -8.40
CA GLU A 124 9.58 -4.68 -8.38
C GLU A 124 9.89 -5.22 -6.96
N GLY A 125 8.86 -5.35 -6.12
CA GLY A 125 8.94 -5.80 -4.73
C GLY A 125 9.24 -4.70 -3.70
N GLU A 126 9.52 -3.46 -4.12
CA GLU A 126 9.51 -2.30 -3.24
C GLU A 126 8.08 -1.82 -3.03
N THR A 127 7.61 -1.82 -1.78
CA THR A 127 6.24 -1.44 -1.46
C THR A 127 6.23 -0.14 -0.67
N SER A 128 5.47 0.85 -1.13
CA SER A 128 5.14 2.08 -0.39
C SER A 128 3.66 2.06 -0.03
N PHE A 129 3.29 2.45 1.19
CA PHE A 129 1.91 2.32 1.65
C PHE A 129 1.43 3.42 2.60
N PHE A 130 0.11 3.56 2.69
CA PHE A 130 -0.57 4.28 3.75
C PHE A 130 -1.71 3.45 4.37
N CYS A 131 -2.00 3.73 5.65
CA CYS A 131 -3.10 3.15 6.39
C CYS A 131 -3.93 4.24 7.08
N ASN A 132 -5.21 4.38 6.72
CA ASN A 132 -6.12 5.27 7.42
C ASN A 132 -6.82 4.56 8.57
N TYR A 133 -6.59 5.03 9.79
CA TYR A 133 -7.34 4.59 10.97
C TYR A 133 -8.50 5.55 11.32
N GLN A 134 -8.48 6.74 10.69
CA GLN A 134 -9.56 7.71 10.64
C GLN A 134 -9.63 8.31 9.23
N GLY A 135 -10.73 9.00 8.89
CA GLY A 135 -10.82 9.69 7.60
C GLY A 135 -9.77 10.78 7.49
N ASN A 136 -9.07 10.85 6.36
CA ASN A 136 -8.00 11.81 6.11
C ASN A 136 -8.06 12.37 4.69
N PHE A 137 -7.72 13.65 4.54
CA PHE A 137 -7.42 14.23 3.23
C PHE A 137 -5.92 14.05 2.95
N LEU A 138 -5.58 13.14 2.05
CA LEU A 138 -4.19 12.81 1.73
C LEU A 138 -3.69 13.73 0.62
N THR A 139 -2.71 14.57 0.95
CA THR A 139 -2.00 15.39 -0.03
C THR A 139 -0.66 14.77 -0.38
N TYR A 140 -0.14 15.12 -1.56
CA TYR A 140 1.19 14.68 -1.98
C TYR A 140 2.24 15.02 -0.91
N GLN A 141 2.24 16.28 -0.44
CA GLN A 141 3.17 16.77 0.56
C GLN A 141 3.05 16.03 1.90
N LEU A 142 1.83 15.70 2.36
CA LEU A 142 1.64 14.94 3.60
C LEU A 142 2.33 13.57 3.54
N ILE A 143 2.11 12.82 2.45
CA ILE A 143 2.70 11.50 2.26
C ILE A 143 4.23 11.60 2.14
N ILE A 144 4.75 12.52 1.32
CA ILE A 144 6.19 12.73 1.15
C ILE A 144 6.86 13.21 2.46
N ASP A 145 6.21 14.07 3.24
CA ASP A 145 6.74 14.50 4.54
C ASP A 145 6.86 13.33 5.51
N MET A 146 5.90 12.40 5.50
CA MET A 146 5.97 11.19 6.32
C MET A 146 7.09 10.26 5.84
N HIS A 147 7.26 10.05 4.54
CA HIS A 147 8.43 9.32 4.02
C HIS A 147 9.76 10.00 4.35
N THR A 148 9.82 11.33 4.32
CA THR A 148 11.02 12.09 4.70
C THR A 148 11.38 11.84 6.17
N VAL A 149 10.37 11.77 7.05
CA VAL A 149 10.57 11.40 8.45
C VAL A 149 11.10 9.95 8.55
N VAL A 150 10.53 8.99 7.80
CA VAL A 150 11.04 7.62 7.75
C VAL A 150 12.49 7.59 7.27
N SER A 151 12.84 8.29 6.19
CA SER A 151 14.21 8.39 5.68
C SER A 151 15.18 8.98 6.71
N HIS A 152 14.74 9.98 7.48
CA HIS A 152 15.56 10.60 8.51
C HIS A 152 15.91 9.63 9.65
N TYR A 153 14.94 8.84 10.12
CA TYR A 153 15.14 7.94 11.27
C TYR A 153 15.64 6.55 10.88
N CYS A 154 15.21 6.01 9.74
CA CYS A 154 15.49 4.65 9.31
C CYS A 154 16.61 4.58 8.24
N GLY A 155 17.08 5.72 7.73
CA GLY A 155 17.99 5.80 6.58
C GLY A 155 17.22 5.93 5.27
N GLN A 156 17.84 6.51 4.23
CA GLN A 156 17.16 6.77 2.94
C GLN A 156 16.60 5.50 2.30
N ASP A 157 17.33 4.39 2.41
CA ASP A 157 17.00 3.05 1.97
C ASP A 157 16.23 2.22 3.01
N GLY A 158 16.02 2.73 4.23
CA GLY A 158 15.49 1.94 5.34
C GLY A 158 13.98 1.74 5.30
N TYR A 159 13.52 0.51 5.51
CA TYR A 159 12.09 0.21 5.68
C TYR A 159 11.60 0.59 7.07
N GLY A 160 10.36 1.05 7.14
CA GLY A 160 9.79 1.69 8.31
C GLY A 160 8.49 2.40 8.02
N TYR A 161 7.89 2.98 9.05
CA TYR A 161 6.71 3.81 8.91
C TYR A 161 6.71 4.97 9.91
N ASP A 162 6.06 6.07 9.54
CA ASP A 162 5.70 7.17 10.42
C ASP A 162 4.21 7.04 10.76
N ARG A 163 3.85 7.12 12.04
CA ARG A 163 2.45 7.24 12.47
C ARG A 163 2.19 8.62 13.05
N ARG A 164 1.11 9.24 12.57
CA ARG A 164 0.61 10.52 13.05
C ARG A 164 -0.82 10.36 13.55
N THR A 165 -1.06 10.79 14.78
CA THR A 165 -2.39 10.84 15.40
C THR A 165 -2.67 12.26 15.85
N ASN A 166 -3.71 12.87 15.27
CA ASN A 166 -4.17 14.24 15.49
C ASN A 166 -3.02 15.27 15.44
N GLY A 167 -2.27 15.24 14.34
CA GLY A 167 -1.09 16.09 14.16
C GLY A 167 -0.44 15.98 12.78
N GLY A 168 0.31 17.02 12.41
CA GLY A 168 1.06 17.06 11.15
C GLY A 168 0.20 16.87 9.89
N GLY A 169 -1.04 17.39 9.92
CA GLY A 169 -2.00 17.31 8.80
C GLY A 169 -2.84 16.04 8.74
N ALA A 170 -2.68 15.09 9.69
CA ALA A 170 -3.43 13.84 9.73
C ALA A 170 -4.19 13.63 11.05
N ASN A 171 -5.35 12.99 10.96
CA ASN A 171 -6.21 12.58 12.08
C ASN A 171 -5.71 11.28 12.71
N ASP A 172 -5.59 10.19 11.95
CA ASP A 172 -4.83 9.00 12.34
C ASP A 172 -4.39 8.25 11.08
N LEU A 173 -3.10 8.39 10.75
CA LEU A 173 -2.51 7.96 9.50
C LEU A 173 -1.15 7.30 9.76
N VAL A 174 -0.93 6.17 9.10
CA VAL A 174 0.40 5.57 8.94
C VAL A 174 0.82 5.70 7.50
N VAL A 175 2.06 6.07 7.26
CA VAL A 175 2.70 6.02 5.94
C VAL A 175 4.04 5.34 6.10
N GLY A 176 4.34 4.39 5.23
CA GLY A 176 5.54 3.57 5.37
C GLY A 176 5.97 2.91 4.08
N ARG A 177 7.03 2.13 4.20
CA ARG A 177 7.65 1.42 3.10
C ARG A 177 8.27 0.12 3.58
N THR A 178 8.19 -0.91 2.75
CA THR A 178 8.54 -2.29 3.10
C THR A 178 8.92 -3.09 1.86
N TRP A 179 9.37 -4.34 2.05
CA TRP A 179 9.62 -5.27 0.95
C TRP A 179 8.45 -6.23 0.78
N ARG A 180 7.81 -6.25 -0.39
CA ARG A 180 6.69 -7.16 -0.74
C ARG A 180 5.59 -7.19 0.32
N GLY A 181 5.22 -6.03 0.87
CA GLY A 181 4.15 -5.90 1.86
C GLY A 181 4.32 -6.71 3.15
N ASP A 182 5.55 -7.11 3.50
CA ASP A 182 5.82 -7.95 4.67
C ASP A 182 5.54 -7.26 6.02
N SER A 183 5.43 -5.93 6.02
CA SER A 183 4.89 -5.14 7.11
C SER A 183 3.94 -4.06 6.56
N GLY A 184 2.69 -4.05 7.01
CA GLY A 184 1.64 -3.24 6.39
C GLY A 184 0.42 -3.01 7.29
N CYS A 185 -0.65 -2.47 6.69
CA CYS A 185 -1.88 -2.12 7.40
C CYS A 185 -2.54 -3.35 8.03
N ARG A 186 -2.62 -3.39 9.37
CA ARG A 186 -3.31 -4.43 10.13
C ARG A 186 -4.67 -3.95 10.65
N GLN A 187 -5.66 -4.84 10.64
CA GLN A 187 -7.06 -4.60 11.09
C GLN A 187 -7.21 -4.32 12.60
N LYS A 188 -6.23 -4.70 13.45
CA LYS A 188 -6.25 -4.40 14.88
C LYS A 188 -5.04 -3.54 15.25
N ALA A 189 -5.28 -2.25 15.44
CA ALA A 189 -4.38 -1.38 16.16
C ALA A 189 -4.46 -1.69 17.67
N VAL A 190 -3.92 -2.83 18.09
CA VAL A 190 -3.59 -3.08 19.51
C VAL A 190 -2.20 -3.66 19.54
N GLY A 191 -1.22 -2.84 19.89
CA GLY A 191 0.17 -3.25 20.03
C GLY A 191 1.09 -2.64 18.98
N SER A 192 1.86 -1.64 19.41
CA SER A 192 3.04 -1.10 18.75
C SER A 192 4.15 -2.16 18.66
N GLY A 193 4.00 -3.16 17.79
CA GLY A 193 4.94 -4.26 17.64
C GLY A 193 5.27 -4.54 16.18
N TRP A 194 6.54 -4.36 15.83
CA TRP A 194 7.17 -5.05 14.70
C TRP A 194 7.18 -6.53 15.03
N PHE A 195 6.56 -7.37 14.21
CA PHE A 195 6.71 -8.81 14.36
C PHE A 195 7.79 -9.29 13.39
N ASP A 196 8.92 -9.71 13.96
CA ASP A 196 9.98 -10.47 13.29
C ASP A 196 9.39 -11.81 12.79
N ARG A 197 9.93 -12.33 11.69
CA ARG A 197 9.48 -13.56 10.99
C ARG A 197 9.33 -14.77 11.93
N ARG A 198 10.05 -14.78 13.07
CA ARG A 198 10.09 -15.88 14.06
C ARG A 198 8.87 -15.96 15.00
N GLU A 199 8.04 -14.93 15.12
CA GLU A 199 6.82 -15.02 15.97
C GLU A 199 5.57 -15.49 15.20
N LEU A 200 5.59 -15.46 13.87
CA LEU A 200 4.51 -16.00 13.03
C LEU A 200 4.52 -17.53 12.95
N GLU A 201 5.62 -18.18 13.31
CA GLU A 201 5.69 -19.65 13.41
C GLU A 201 5.04 -20.20 14.70
N ASN A 202 4.75 -19.34 15.68
CA ASN A 202 4.15 -19.73 16.97
C ASN A 202 2.69 -19.26 17.18
N MET A 203 2.05 -18.63 16.19
CA MET A 203 0.59 -18.45 16.17
C MET A 203 -0.08 -19.53 15.32
N VAL A 204 0.05 -20.77 15.81
CA VAL A 204 -1.02 -21.76 15.86
C VAL A 204 -1.93 -21.81 14.63
N CYS A 205 -1.53 -22.63 13.66
CA CYS A 205 -2.46 -23.56 13.04
C CYS A 205 -3.10 -24.44 14.14
N THR A 206 -4.22 -24.01 14.72
CA THR A 206 -5.19 -24.97 15.25
C THR A 206 -6.32 -25.03 14.25
N MET A 207 -6.19 -25.94 13.29
CA MET A 207 -7.35 -26.59 12.71
C MET A 207 -8.00 -27.41 13.83
N ILE A 208 -9.18 -26.98 14.27
CA ILE A 208 -10.32 -27.85 14.54
C ILE A 208 -11.54 -27.17 13.95
#